data_AF-T0LFJ8-F1
#
_entry.id   AF-T0LFJ8-F1
#
_cell.length_a   1.000
_cell.length_b   1.000
_cell.length_c   1.000
_cell.angle_alpha   90.00
_cell.angle_beta   90.00
_cell.angle_gamma   90.00
#
_symmetry.space_group_name_H-M   'P 1'
#
loop_
_entity.id
_entity.type
_entity.pdbx_description
1 polymer ?
#
loop_
_entity_poly.entity_id
_entity_poly.type
_entity_poly.pdbx_seq_one_letter_code
_entity_poly.pdbx_strand_id
1 'polypeptide(L)' 'MSISEPEAKKIIRDYYITFYPGLEHVYPEHLKGQVDFIYNSLVKESTLEKYLKEYQVLTEKHKKAKGLT' A
#
# COMPACT_ATOMS: atom_id res chain seq x y z
N MET A 1 -2.31 -7.57 16.08
CA MET A 1 -0.89 -7.43 15.73
C MET A 1 -0.72 -6.02 15.23
N SER A 2 -0.02 -5.16 15.98
CA SER A 2 0.28 -3.81 15.53
C SER A 2 1.27 -3.89 14.38
N ILE A 3 0.85 -3.49 13.19
CA ILE A 3 1.71 -3.45 12.01
C ILE A 3 2.76 -2.34 12.22
N SER A 4 4.03 -2.65 11.99
CA SER A 4 5.13 -1.69 12.11
C SER A 4 5.08 -0.65 10.97
N GLU A 5 5.60 0.57 11.21
CA GLU A 5 5.72 1.61 10.17
C GLU A 5 6.32 1.11 8.83
N PRO A 6 7.48 0.43 8.80
CA PRO A 6 8.06 -0.05 7.54
C PRO A 6 7.16 -1.06 6.84
N GLU A 7 6.44 -1.90 7.59
CA GLU A 7 5.51 -2.88 7.03
C GLU A 7 4.25 -2.20 6.49
N ALA A 8 3.70 -1.21 7.18
CA ALA A 8 2.58 -0.40 6.71
C ALA A 8 2.91 0.33 5.40
N LYS A 9 4.08 0.98 5.34
CA LYS A 9 4.56 1.66 4.14
C LYS A 9 4.77 0.69 2.98
N LYS A 10 5.28 -0.52 3.26
CA LYS A 10 5.41 -1.59 2.25
C LYS A 10 4.04 -2.00 1.69
N ILE A 11 3.04 -2.23 2.53
CA ILE A 11 1.68 -2.61 2.09
C ILE A 11 1.08 -1.53 1.19
N ILE A 12 1.17 -0.26 1.58
CA ILE A 12 0.67 0.87 0.78
C ILE A 12 1.41 0.94 -0.58
N ARG A 13 2.74 0.78 -0.57
CA ARG A 13 3.53 0.76 -1.81
C ARG A 13 3.13 -0.40 -2.73
N ASP A 14 3.02 -1.61 -2.18
CA ASP A 14 2.68 -2.80 -2.94
C ASP A 14 1.26 -2.69 -3.56
N TYR A 15 0.33 -2.02 -2.88
CA TYR A 15 -0.98 -1.65 -3.43
C TYR A 15 -0.82 -0.77 -4.68
N TYR A 16 -0.05 0.31 -4.62
CA TYR A 16 0.16 1.19 -5.78
C TYR A 16 0.77 0.47 -6.97
N ILE A 17 1.80 -0.36 -6.74
CA ILE A 17 2.43 -1.17 -7.79
C ILE A 17 1.41 -2.12 -8.43
N THR A 18 0.56 -2.75 -7.61
CA THR A 18 -0.40 -3.76 -8.07
C THR A 18 -1.53 -3.15 -8.91
N PHE A 19 -2.05 -1.99 -8.50
CA PHE A 19 -3.19 -1.34 -9.17
C PHE A 19 -2.80 -0.35 -10.26
N TYR A 20 -1.57 0.17 -10.24
CA TYR A 20 -1.06 1.12 -11.23
C TYR A 20 0.25 0.64 -11.86
N PRO A 21 0.24 -0.52 -12.56
CA PRO A 21 1.44 -1.06 -13.21
C PRO A 21 1.94 -0.13 -14.32
N GLY A 22 3.26 -0.01 -14.47
CA GLY A 22 3.90 0.88 -15.46
C GLY A 22 4.26 2.27 -14.92
N LEU A 23 3.75 2.62 -13.75
CA LEU A 23 4.20 3.79 -13.03
C LEU A 23 5.51 3.55 -12.28
N GLU A 24 5.87 2.28 -12.03
CA GLU A 24 7.06 1.80 -11.30
C GLU A 24 8.39 2.44 -11.71
N HIS A 25 8.57 2.78 -13.00
CA HIS A 25 9.81 3.35 -13.54
C HIS A 25 9.91 4.88 -13.39
N VAL A 26 8.78 5.57 -13.17
CA VAL A 26 8.70 7.03 -12.96
C VAL A 26 8.43 7.36 -11.47
N TYR A 27 8.08 6.34 -10.69
CA TYR A 27 7.43 6.44 -9.39
C TYR A 27 8.25 6.49 -8.10
N PRO A 28 9.52 6.04 -7.99
CA PRO A 28 10.09 5.77 -6.66
C PRO A 28 10.18 7.00 -5.75
N GLU A 29 10.42 8.20 -6.30
CA GLU A 29 10.45 9.44 -5.52
C GLU A 29 9.05 10.02 -5.24
N HIS A 30 8.18 10.08 -6.25
CA HIS A 30 6.83 10.64 -6.10
C HIS A 30 5.91 9.78 -5.22
N LEU A 31 6.07 8.46 -5.24
CA LEU A 31 5.33 7.56 -4.33
C LEU A 31 5.79 7.69 -2.89
N LYS A 32 7.06 7.98 -2.62
CA LYS A 32 7.55 8.08 -1.23
C LYS A 32 6.76 9.14 -0.47
N GLY A 33 6.57 10.31 -1.07
CA GLY A 33 5.76 11.39 -0.48
C GLY A 33 4.29 11.01 -0.27
N GLN A 34 3.69 10.26 -1.21
CA GLN A 34 2.31 9.79 -1.08
C GLN A 34 2.16 8.69 -0.02
N VAL A 35 3.08 7.74 0.02
CA VAL A 35 3.11 6.66 1.03
C VAL A 35 3.27 7.25 2.42
N ASP A 36 4.19 8.20 2.60
CA ASP A 36 4.35 8.94 3.86
C ASP A 36 3.11 9.76 4.22
N PHE A 37 2.49 10.45 3.25
CA PHE A 37 1.26 11.21 3.48
C PHE A 37 0.10 10.32 3.94
N ILE A 38 -0.15 9.23 3.21
CA ILE A 38 -1.23 8.28 3.52
C ILE A 38 -0.96 7.61 4.87
N TYR A 39 0.26 7.14 5.11
CA TYR A 39 0.63 6.56 6.41
C TYR A 39 0.34 7.54 7.55
N ASN A 40 0.82 8.79 7.44
CA ASN A 40 0.60 9.81 8.46
C ASN A 40 -0.88 10.18 8.64
N SER A 41 -1.67 10.25 7.56
CA SER A 41 -3.12 10.50 7.66
C SER A 41 -3.82 9.37 8.41
N LEU A 42 -3.57 8.13 8.00
CA LEU A 42 -4.19 6.94 8.59
C LEU A 42 -3.80 6.72 10.06
N VAL A 43 -2.56 7.07 10.43
CA VAL A 43 -2.11 7.08 11.83
C VAL A 43 -2.86 8.14 12.63
N LYS A 44 -2.94 9.38 12.12
CA LYS A 44 -3.68 10.47 12.78
C LYS A 44 -5.16 10.15 12.97
N GLU A 45 -5.76 9.47 12.01
CA GLU A 45 -7.17 9.08 12.03
C GLU A 45 -7.43 7.81 12.85
N SER A 46 -6.40 7.18 13.43
CA SER A 46 -6.51 5.91 14.16
C SER A 46 -7.17 4.79 13.34
N THR A 47 -7.08 4.85 12.01
CA THR A 47 -7.75 3.93 11.08
C THR A 47 -6.76 3.04 10.32
N LEU A 48 -5.45 3.21 10.56
CA LEU A 48 -4.38 2.48 9.90
C LEU A 48 -4.60 0.97 9.84
N GLU A 49 -4.91 0.31 10.96
CA GLU A 49 -5.09 -1.14 11.00
C GLU A 49 -6.23 -1.63 10.09
N LYS A 50 -7.34 -0.88 10.03
CA LYS A 50 -8.47 -1.21 9.17
C LYS A 50 -8.07 -1.08 7.70
N TYR A 51 -7.46 0.04 7.33
CA TYR A 51 -7.02 0.31 5.96
C TYR A 51 -5.97 -0.68 5.46
N LEU A 52 -4.98 -1.03 6.29
CA LEU A 52 -3.94 -1.98 5.91
C LEU A 52 -4.52 -3.37 5.62
N LYS A 53 -5.51 -3.82 6.39
CA LYS A 53 -6.23 -5.08 6.12
C LYS A 53 -6.99 -5.02 4.80
N GLU A 54 -7.68 -3.91 4.52
CA GLU A 54 -8.40 -3.73 3.25
C GLU A 54 -7.43 -3.76 2.05
N TYR A 55 -6.28 -3.08 2.15
CA TYR A 55 -5.26 -3.07 1.09
C TYR A 55 -4.64 -4.44 0.85
N GLN A 56 -4.36 -5.22 1.89
CA GLN A 56 -3.86 -6.59 1.72
C GLN A 56 -4.87 -7.46 0.97
N VAL A 57 -6.14 -7.45 1.37
CA VAL A 57 -7.20 -8.23 0.72
C VAL A 57 -7.37 -7.81 -0.75
N LEU A 58 -7.35 -6.52 -1.05
CA LEU A 58 -7.46 -6.01 -2.41
C LEU A 58 -6.26 -6.42 -3.27
N THR A 59 -5.05 -6.29 -2.72
CA THR A 59 -3.80 -6.66 -3.40
C THR A 59 -3.79 -8.15 -3.74
N GLU A 60 -4.14 -9.03 -2.78
CA GLU A 60 -4.22 -10.47 -3.02
C GLU A 60 -5.29 -10.85 -4.04
N LYS A 61 -6.48 -10.23 -3.98
CA LYS A 61 -7.54 -10.44 -4.97
C LYS A 61 -7.07 -10.05 -6.37
N HIS A 62 -6.37 -8.93 -6.51
CA HIS A 62 -5.89 -8.48 -7.81
C HIS A 62 -4.78 -9.39 -8.37
N LYS A 63 -3.83 -9.79 -7.52
CA LYS A 63 -2.78 -10.76 -7.84
C LYS A 63 -3.34 -12.08 -8.35
N LYS A 64 -4.32 -12.66 -7.63
CA LYS A 64 -5.05 -13.87 -8.06
C LYS A 64 -5.76 -13.68 -9.40
N ALA A 65 -6.42 -12.54 -9.61
CA ALA A 65 -7.12 -12.24 -10.86
C ALA A 65 -6.18 -12.08 -12.07
N LYS A 66 -4.93 -11.66 -11.85
CA LYS A 66 -3.89 -11.53 -12.88
C LYS A 66 -3.03 -12.78 -13.06
N GLY A 67 -3.25 -13.84 -12.28
CA GLY A 67 -2.39 -15.04 -12.28
C GLY A 67 -0.98 -14.80 -11.74
N LEU A 68 -0.77 -13.69 -11.01
CA LEU A 68 0.48 -13.34 -10.36
C LEU A 68 0.41 -13.88 -8.92
N THR A 69 0.81 -15.14 -8.74
CA THR A 69 0.85 -15.81 -7.43
C THR A 69 2.20 -15.62 -6.74
#